data_AF-A0A660A6Y6-F1
#
_entry.id   AF-A0A660A6Y6-F1
#
_cell.length_a   1.000
_cell.length_b   1.000
_cell.length_c   1.000
_cell.angle_alpha   90.00
_cell.angle_beta   90.00
_cell.angle_gamma   90.00
#
_symmetry.space_group_name_H-M   'P 1'
#
loop_
_entity.id
_entity.type
_entity.pdbx_description
1 polymer ?
#
loop_
_entity_poly.entity_id
_entity_poly.type
_entity_poly.pdbx_seq_one_letter_code
_entity_poly.pdbx_strand_id
1 'polypeptide(L)'
;SYTKTINNYVDPSMIHNSFVIGFFGVLIAYVIGLPLGLFMARFKNTYFDRFSTATMTFMLALPSIAVIYVVRFLGSMVGLPDSFPMLGASSPKSYVLPALILGILSIPSTVIWFRRYLVDLQASDWVRFARSKGLSESEIYRDHLFKNAMVPIVSG
;
A
#
# COMPACT_ATOMS: atom_id res chain seq x y z
N SER A 1 48.10 -2.32 19.46
CA SER A 1 47.03 -3.14 18.85
C SER A 1 45.65 -2.89 19.47
N TYR A 2 45.25 -1.64 19.68
CA TYR A 2 44.05 -1.29 20.48
C TYR A 2 42.72 -1.24 19.70
N THR A 3 42.69 -1.68 18.45
CA THR A 3 41.50 -1.59 17.58
C THR A 3 41.21 -2.91 16.87
N LYS A 4 41.22 -4.01 17.63
CA LYS A 4 40.60 -5.27 17.18
C LYS A 4 39.27 -5.43 17.91
N THR A 5 38.28 -4.61 17.53
CA THR A 5 36.89 -4.87 17.92
C THR A 5 36.41 -6.08 17.14
N ILE A 6 36.02 -7.13 17.86
CA ILE A 6 35.36 -8.31 17.27
C ILE A 6 33.98 -7.81 16.84
N ASN A 7 33.78 -7.56 15.55
CA ASN A 7 32.47 -7.22 15.02
C ASN A 7 31.58 -8.45 15.18
N ASN A 8 30.68 -8.40 16.18
CA ASN A 8 29.73 -9.45 16.42
C ASN A 8 28.55 -9.25 15.44
N TYR A 9 28.67 -9.80 14.23
CA TYR A 9 27.64 -9.76 13.18
C TYR A 9 26.47 -10.73 13.49
N VAL A 10 25.92 -10.66 14.70
CA VAL A 10 24.78 -11.51 15.08
C VAL A 10 23.51 -11.08 14.34
N ASP A 11 23.38 -9.78 14.07
CA ASP A 11 22.25 -9.19 13.37
C ASP A 11 22.61 -8.81 11.92
N PRO A 12 21.70 -9.02 10.96
CA PRO A 12 21.85 -8.55 9.58
C PRO A 12 21.99 -7.03 9.51
N SER A 13 22.57 -6.54 8.42
CA SER A 13 22.77 -5.11 8.21
C SER A 13 21.45 -4.33 8.27
N MET A 14 21.51 -3.08 8.74
CA MET A 14 20.32 -2.21 8.76
C MET A 14 19.71 -2.03 7.38
N ILE A 15 20.54 -2.03 6.32
CA ILE A 15 20.10 -1.98 4.92
C ILE A 15 19.22 -3.19 4.59
N HIS A 16 19.63 -4.40 5.00
CA HIS A 16 18.85 -5.61 4.79
C HIS A 16 17.50 -5.53 5.51
N ASN A 17 17.50 -5.11 6.78
CA ASN A 17 16.27 -4.99 7.56
C ASN A 17 15.30 -3.97 6.97
N SER A 18 15.80 -2.78 6.60
CA SER A 18 15.00 -1.75 5.95
C SER A 18 14.43 -2.21 4.61
N PHE A 19 15.21 -2.97 3.82
CA PHE A 19 14.73 -3.54 2.56
C PHE A 19 13.58 -4.52 2.77
N VAL A 20 13.71 -5.46 3.71
CA VAL A 20 12.66 -6.43 4.01
C VAL A 20 11.38 -5.73 4.49
N ILE A 21 11.50 -4.80 5.43
CA ILE A 21 10.35 -4.04 5.96
C ILE A 21 9.69 -3.21 4.86
N GLY A 22 10.50 -2.53 4.03
CA GLY A 22 10.01 -1.72 2.92
C GLY A 22 9.29 -2.56 1.87
N PHE A 23 9.87 -3.70 1.48
CA PHE A 23 9.27 -4.62 0.51
C PHE A 23 7.89 -5.10 0.97
N PHE A 24 7.77 -5.59 2.20
CA PHE A 24 6.48 -6.01 2.74
C PHE A 24 5.51 -4.84 2.94
N GLY A 25 6.00 -3.65 3.30
CA GLY A 25 5.18 -2.44 3.41
C GLY A 25 4.56 -2.05 2.07
N VAL A 26 5.33 -2.04 0.99
CA VAL A 26 4.83 -1.78 -0.37
C VAL A 26 3.83 -2.87 -0.80
N LEU A 27 4.14 -4.13 -0.52
CA LEU A 27 3.25 -5.24 -0.84
C LEU A 27 1.88 -5.06 -0.16
N ILE A 28 1.86 -4.74 1.14
CA ILE A 28 0.63 -4.45 1.89
C ILE A 28 -0.12 -3.27 1.26
N ALA A 29 0.60 -2.19 0.94
CA ALA A 29 0.00 -1.00 0.33
C ALA A 29 -0.66 -1.30 -1.01
N TYR A 30 -0.05 -2.14 -1.85
CA TYR A 30 -0.60 -2.50 -3.15
C TYR A 30 -1.73 -3.52 -3.05
N VAL A 31 -1.60 -4.54 -2.20
CA VAL A 31 -2.65 -5.55 -1.99
C VAL A 31 -3.94 -4.94 -1.47
N ILE A 32 -3.86 -3.89 -0.65
CA ILE A 32 -5.05 -3.21 -0.12
C ILE A 32 -5.45 -2.02 -1.00
N GLY A 33 -4.48 -1.20 -1.39
CA GLY A 33 -4.71 0.07 -2.07
C GLY A 33 -5.19 -0.09 -3.52
N LEU A 34 -4.63 -1.05 -4.27
CA LEU A 34 -5.03 -1.23 -5.67
C LEU A 34 -6.46 -1.75 -5.82
N PRO A 35 -6.91 -2.80 -5.09
CA PRO A 35 -8.30 -3.23 -5.16
C PRO A 35 -9.26 -2.12 -4.72
N LEU A 36 -8.95 -1.41 -3.63
CA LEU A 36 -9.81 -0.34 -3.15
C LEU A 36 -9.92 0.80 -4.16
N GLY A 37 -8.80 1.23 -4.76
CA GLY A 37 -8.79 2.22 -5.84
C GLY A 37 -9.55 1.77 -7.09
N LEU A 38 -9.46 0.47 -7.44
CA LEU A 38 -10.23 -0.13 -8.53
C LEU A 38 -11.73 -0.10 -8.26
N PHE A 39 -12.16 -0.49 -7.06
CA PHE A 39 -13.57 -0.44 -6.66
C PHE A 39 -14.11 0.99 -6.64
N MET A 40 -13.33 1.95 -6.13
CA MET A 40 -13.70 3.37 -6.14
C MET A 40 -13.87 3.91 -7.57
N ALA A 41 -12.97 3.54 -8.49
CA ALA A 41 -13.04 3.96 -9.88
C ALA A 41 -14.16 3.24 -10.66
N ARG A 42 -14.52 2.00 -10.29
CA ARG A 42 -15.65 1.26 -10.89
C ARG A 42 -16.99 1.87 -10.50
N PHE A 43 -17.16 2.22 -9.24
CA PHE A 43 -18.39 2.84 -8.71
C PHE A 43 -18.23 4.36 -8.56
N LYS A 44 -17.63 5.01 -9.57
CA LYS A 44 -17.36 6.46 -9.57
C LYS A 44 -18.62 7.26 -9.26
N ASN A 45 -18.50 8.30 -8.43
CA ASN A 45 -19.56 9.23 -8.02
C ASN A 45 -20.69 8.63 -7.15
N THR A 46 -20.63 7.33 -6.82
CA THR A 46 -21.56 6.72 -5.86
C THR A 46 -21.21 7.09 -4.41
N TYR A 47 -22.09 6.77 -3.46
CA TYR A 47 -21.81 6.96 -2.03
C TYR A 47 -20.54 6.23 -1.57
N PHE A 48 -20.26 5.05 -2.13
CA PHE A 48 -19.05 4.29 -1.81
C PHE A 48 -17.77 5.05 -2.18
N ASP A 49 -17.71 5.62 -3.39
CA ASP A 49 -16.57 6.40 -3.87
C ASP A 49 -16.38 7.67 -3.03
N ARG A 50 -17.47 8.39 -2.74
CA ARG A 50 -17.43 9.61 -1.92
C ARG A 50 -16.95 9.34 -0.49
N PHE A 51 -17.52 8.32 0.16
CA PHE A 51 -17.15 7.93 1.51
C PHE A 51 -15.70 7.48 1.57
N SER A 52 -15.29 6.57 0.69
CA SER A 52 -13.92 6.07 0.64
C SER A 52 -12.93 7.20 0.36
N THR A 53 -13.25 8.13 -0.54
CA THR A 53 -12.39 9.30 -0.82
C THR A 53 -12.26 10.20 0.41
N ALA A 54 -13.35 10.44 1.14
CA ALA A 54 -13.33 11.21 2.38
C ALA A 54 -12.47 10.53 3.45
N THR A 55 -12.62 9.22 3.65
CA THR A 55 -11.80 8.43 4.58
C THR A 55 -10.31 8.50 4.22
N MET A 56 -9.96 8.28 2.94
CA MET A 56 -8.56 8.35 2.50
C MET A 56 -7.98 9.75 2.66
N THR A 57 -8.75 10.79 2.34
CA THR A 57 -8.32 12.19 2.51
C THR A 57 -8.13 12.54 3.99
N PHE A 58 -9.02 12.04 4.86
CA PHE A 58 -8.87 12.18 6.31
C PHE A 58 -7.58 11.50 6.80
N MET A 59 -7.32 10.26 6.35
CA MET A 59 -6.08 9.55 6.71
C MET A 59 -4.82 10.30 6.24
N LEU A 60 -4.84 10.91 5.05
CA LEU A 60 -3.72 11.75 4.56
C LEU A 60 -3.52 13.02 5.38
N ALA A 61 -4.59 13.56 5.97
CA ALA A 61 -4.51 14.76 6.80
C ALA A 61 -3.95 14.47 8.20
N LEU A 62 -3.91 13.20 8.63
CA LEU A 62 -3.34 12.83 9.92
C LEU A 62 -1.81 12.95 9.90
N PRO A 63 -1.20 13.52 10.96
CA PRO A 63 0.25 13.45 11.13
C PRO A 63 0.71 11.99 11.17
N SER A 64 1.74 11.66 10.39
CA SER A 64 2.28 10.29 10.30
C SER A 64 2.64 9.73 11.67
N ILE A 65 3.22 10.55 12.54
CA ILE A 65 3.60 10.15 13.90
C ILE A 65 2.40 9.70 14.75
N ALA A 66 1.24 10.33 14.59
CA ALA A 66 0.03 9.96 15.31
C ALA A 66 -0.47 8.58 14.86
N VAL A 67 -0.48 8.33 13.55
CA VAL A 67 -0.87 7.03 12.97
C VAL A 67 0.08 5.92 13.45
N ILE A 68 1.39 6.19 13.47
CA ILE A 68 2.40 5.26 13.97
C ILE A 68 2.08 4.84 15.41
N TYR A 69 1.82 5.80 16.31
CA TYR A 69 1.52 5.49 17.70
C TYR A 69 0.21 4.74 17.89
N VAL A 70 -0.83 5.09 17.13
CA VAL A 70 -2.13 4.37 17.18
C VAL A 70 -1.94 2.92 16.73
N VAL A 71 -1.27 2.68 15.60
CA VAL A 71 -1.03 1.32 15.09
C VAL A 71 -0.13 0.54 16.05
N ARG A 72 0.89 1.17 16.64
CA ARG A 72 1.75 0.54 17.65
C ARG A 72 0.97 0.14 18.90
N PHE A 73 0.09 1.02 19.39
CA PHE A 73 -0.77 0.75 20.55
C PHE A 73 -1.75 -0.41 20.28
N LEU A 74 -2.37 -0.44 19.10
CA LEU A 74 -3.24 -1.55 18.70
C LEU A 74 -2.44 -2.85 18.52
N GLY A 75 -1.23 -2.77 17.96
CA GLY A 75 -0.35 -3.92 17.80
C GLY A 75 0.08 -4.54 19.13
N SER A 76 0.40 -3.71 20.13
CA SER A 76 0.79 -4.21 21.46
C SER A 76 -0.36 -4.90 22.19
N MET A 77 -1.62 -4.46 21.99
CA MET A 77 -2.80 -5.16 22.52
C MET A 77 -2.95 -6.58 21.98
N VAL A 78 -2.52 -6.82 20.74
CA VAL A 78 -2.57 -8.15 20.09
C VAL A 78 -1.30 -8.97 20.40
N GLY A 79 -0.40 -8.46 21.25
CA GLY A 79 0.84 -9.13 21.63
C GLY A 79 1.92 -9.08 20.55
N LEU A 80 1.82 -8.16 19.59
CA LEU A 80 2.91 -7.89 18.64
C LEU A 80 4.01 -7.09 19.34
N PRO A 81 5.30 -7.31 18.98
CA PRO A 81 6.40 -6.52 19.52
C PRO A 81 6.18 -5.06 19.16
N ASP A 82 6.13 -4.22 20.17
CA ASP A 82 5.86 -2.79 20.03
C ASP A 82 7.05 -2.03 19.41
N SER A 83 8.25 -2.63 19.44
CA SER A 83 9.50 -1.99 19.02
C SER A 83 10.44 -2.99 18.33
N PHE A 84 11.02 -2.55 17.20
CA PHE A 84 12.23 -3.15 16.67
C PHE A 84 13.42 -2.54 17.45
N PRO A 85 14.27 -3.29 18.16
CA PRO A 85 14.48 -4.75 18.19
C PRO A 85 14.25 -5.35 19.59
N MET A 86 13.02 -5.34 20.12
CA MET A 86 12.75 -5.96 21.44
C MET A 86 13.05 -7.47 21.47
N LEU A 87 12.92 -8.15 20.31
CA LEU A 87 13.20 -9.58 20.14
C LEU A 87 14.46 -9.87 19.29
N GLY A 88 15.21 -8.83 18.89
CA GLY A 88 16.31 -8.95 17.92
C GLY A 88 15.85 -9.10 16.47
N ALA A 89 16.80 -9.04 15.53
CA ALA A 89 16.57 -9.23 14.09
C ALA A 89 16.37 -10.71 13.71
N SER A 90 16.60 -11.63 14.63
CA SER A 90 16.36 -13.07 14.44
C SER A 90 14.87 -13.44 14.44
N SER A 91 14.00 -12.61 15.03
CA SER A 91 12.57 -12.90 15.16
C SER A 91 11.76 -12.30 14.01
N PRO A 92 11.01 -13.10 13.23
CA PRO A 92 10.12 -12.60 12.18
C PRO A 92 9.06 -11.61 12.71
N LYS A 93 8.65 -11.76 13.98
CA LYS A 93 7.65 -10.89 14.60
C LYS A 93 8.11 -9.43 14.71
N SER A 94 9.42 -9.19 14.77
CA SER A 94 10.00 -7.85 14.80
C SER A 94 9.68 -7.06 13.52
N TYR A 95 9.55 -7.74 12.38
CA TYR A 95 9.35 -7.09 11.07
C TYR A 95 7.89 -6.78 10.75
N VAL A 96 6.94 -7.46 11.39
CA VAL A 96 5.50 -7.39 11.06
C VAL A 96 4.93 -6.00 11.31
N LEU A 97 5.15 -5.45 12.51
CA LEU A 97 4.58 -4.17 12.90
C LEU A 97 5.16 -3.00 12.08
N PRO A 98 6.49 -2.90 11.88
CA PRO A 98 7.07 -1.89 10.99
C PRO A 98 6.55 -1.98 9.55
N ALA A 99 6.41 -3.19 9.00
CA ALA A 99 5.91 -3.37 7.63
C ALA A 99 4.44 -2.95 7.52
N LEU A 100 3.60 -3.29 8.50
CA LEU A 100 2.21 -2.86 8.57
C LEU A 100 2.07 -1.35 8.67
N ILE A 101 2.86 -0.71 9.53
CA ILE A 101 2.86 0.75 9.68
C ILE A 101 3.21 1.42 8.35
N LEU A 102 4.28 0.97 7.67
CA LEU A 102 4.65 1.51 6.36
C LEU A 102 3.53 1.32 5.35
N GLY A 103 2.93 0.12 5.29
CA GLY A 103 1.81 -0.17 4.40
C GLY A 103 0.63 0.78 4.65
N ILE A 104 0.18 0.90 5.90
CA ILE A 104 -0.95 1.75 6.29
C ILE A 104 -0.72 3.22 5.91
N LEU A 105 0.49 3.73 6.10
CA LEU A 105 0.84 5.10 5.72
C LEU A 105 0.82 5.31 4.19
N SER A 106 1.15 4.27 3.41
CA SER A 106 1.19 4.33 1.94
C SER A 106 -0.16 4.06 1.26
N ILE A 107 -1.11 3.41 1.94
CA ILE A 107 -2.42 3.05 1.35
C ILE A 107 -3.18 4.28 0.81
N PRO A 108 -3.39 5.37 1.59
CA PRO A 108 -4.27 6.46 1.15
C PRO A 108 -3.79 7.16 -0.12
N SER A 109 -2.48 7.40 -0.23
CA SER A 109 -1.88 8.01 -1.42
C SER A 109 -1.97 7.08 -2.63
N THR A 110 -1.67 5.78 -2.43
CA THR A 110 -1.76 4.75 -3.47
C THR A 110 -3.19 4.64 -4.02
N VAL A 111 -4.19 4.58 -3.14
CA VAL A 111 -5.61 4.51 -3.52
C VAL A 111 -6.01 5.70 -4.37
N ILE A 112 -5.73 6.92 -3.89
CA ILE A 112 -6.17 8.15 -4.57
C ILE A 112 -5.49 8.28 -5.93
N TRP A 113 -4.19 8.02 -6.00
CA TRP A 113 -3.44 8.03 -7.24
C TRP A 113 -4.01 6.99 -8.24
N PHE A 114 -4.18 5.74 -7.81
CA PHE A 114 -4.62 4.66 -8.69
C PHE A 114 -6.06 4.86 -9.17
N ARG A 115 -6.95 5.34 -8.29
CA ARG A 115 -8.31 5.73 -8.67
C ARG A 115 -8.32 6.81 -9.73
N ARG A 116 -7.53 7.89 -9.57
CA ARG A 116 -7.45 8.98 -10.55
C ARG A 116 -7.00 8.45 -11.90
N TYR A 117 -5.92 7.67 -11.90
CA TYR A 117 -5.40 7.03 -13.09
C TYR A 117 -6.44 6.14 -13.80
N LEU A 118 -7.19 5.32 -13.06
CA LEU A 118 -8.25 4.48 -13.63
C LEU A 118 -9.40 5.30 -14.23
N VAL A 119 -9.77 6.41 -13.58
CA VAL A 119 -10.80 7.31 -14.11
C VAL A 119 -10.34 7.97 -15.41
N ASP A 120 -9.08 8.36 -15.51
CA ASP A 120 -8.50 8.91 -16.75
C ASP A 120 -8.44 7.84 -17.85
N LEU A 121 -8.06 6.61 -17.48
CA LEU A 121 -8.02 5.47 -18.40
C LEU A 121 -9.41 5.12 -18.96
N GLN A 122 -10.47 5.21 -18.15
CA GLN A 122 -11.86 5.03 -18.59
C GLN A 122 -12.34 6.09 -19.60
N ALA A 123 -11.70 7.27 -19.61
CA ALA A 123 -12.03 8.36 -20.51
C ALA A 123 -11.35 8.26 -21.89
N SER A 124 -10.41 7.31 -22.05
CA SER A 124 -9.62 7.10 -23.26
C SER A 124 -10.45 6.64 -24.48
N ASP A 125 -9.93 6.92 -25.67
CA ASP A 125 -10.63 6.65 -26.93
C ASP A 125 -10.82 5.15 -27.20
N TRP A 126 -9.89 4.30 -26.73
CA TRP A 126 -10.03 2.85 -26.89
C TRP A 126 -11.19 2.29 -26.04
N VAL A 127 -11.47 2.86 -24.87
CA VAL A 127 -12.64 2.50 -24.05
C VAL A 127 -13.93 2.94 -24.75
N ARG A 128 -13.95 4.14 -25.34
CA ARG A 128 -15.10 4.63 -26.12
C ARG A 128 -15.39 3.73 -27.32
N PHE A 129 -14.35 3.28 -28.01
CA PHE A 129 -14.46 2.34 -29.12
C PHE A 129 -14.98 0.95 -28.67
N ALA A 130 -14.52 0.46 -27.51
CA ALA A 130 -15.03 -0.78 -26.93
C ALA A 130 -16.53 -0.67 -26.59
N ARG A 131 -16.96 0.47 -26.02
CA ARG A 131 -18.38 0.74 -25.77
C ARG A 131 -19.21 0.79 -27.06
N SER A 132 -18.71 1.42 -28.13
CA SER A 132 -19.43 1.45 -29.42
C SER A 132 -19.55 0.08 -30.09
N LYS A 133 -18.67 -0.87 -29.74
CA LYS A 133 -18.77 -2.28 -30.15
C LYS A 133 -19.81 -3.08 -29.35
N GLY A 134 -20.40 -2.50 -28.31
CA GLY A 134 -21.41 -3.16 -27.48
C GLY A 134 -20.84 -3.97 -26.32
N LEU A 135 -19.54 -3.85 -25.98
CA LEU A 135 -19.00 -4.51 -24.79
C LEU A 135 -19.62 -3.94 -23.52
N SER A 136 -19.93 -4.82 -22.57
CA SER A 136 -20.43 -4.41 -21.26
C SER A 136 -19.32 -3.74 -20.43
N GLU A 137 -19.68 -2.84 -19.50
CA GLU A 137 -18.70 -2.23 -18.58
C GLU A 137 -17.92 -3.32 -17.82
N SER A 138 -18.56 -4.39 -17.36
CA SER A 138 -17.87 -5.47 -16.64
C SER A 138 -16.80 -6.16 -17.50
N GLU A 139 -17.08 -6.37 -18.79
CA GLU A 139 -16.14 -6.96 -19.75
C GLU A 139 -14.97 -6.00 -20.03
N ILE A 140 -15.27 -4.71 -20.25
CA ILE A 140 -14.24 -3.68 -20.42
C ILE A 140 -13.31 -3.63 -19.20
N TYR A 141 -13.85 -3.68 -17.97
CA TYR A 141 -13.02 -3.61 -16.77
C TYR A 141 -12.13 -4.84 -16.60
N ARG A 142 -12.70 -6.04 -16.75
CA ARG A 142 -12.00 -7.31 -16.50
C ARG A 142 -10.96 -7.59 -17.58
N ASP A 143 -11.34 -7.46 -18.85
CA ASP A 143 -10.58 -8.01 -19.97
C ASP A 143 -9.67 -6.94 -20.63
N HIS A 144 -9.95 -5.65 -20.43
CA HIS A 144 -9.18 -4.56 -21.04
C HIS A 144 -8.59 -3.55 -20.05
N LEU A 145 -9.41 -2.97 -19.16
CA LEU A 145 -9.00 -1.87 -18.28
C LEU A 145 -7.95 -2.34 -17.27
N PHE A 146 -8.18 -3.47 -16.58
CA PHE A 146 -7.26 -3.98 -15.57
C PHE A 146 -5.87 -4.26 -16.14
N LYS A 147 -5.81 -4.87 -17.34
CA LYS A 147 -4.55 -5.16 -18.03
C LYS A 147 -3.77 -3.89 -18.39
N ASN A 148 -4.47 -2.86 -18.90
CA ASN A 148 -3.84 -1.56 -19.20
C ASN A 148 -3.43 -0.82 -17.92
N ALA A 149 -4.21 -0.98 -16.85
CA ALA A 149 -3.95 -0.30 -15.59
C ALA A 149 -2.72 -0.81 -14.83
N MET A 150 -2.21 -2.00 -15.17
CA MET A 150 -1.00 -2.57 -14.57
C MET A 150 0.30 -1.89 -15.04
N VAL A 151 0.30 -1.20 -16.18
CA VAL A 151 1.51 -0.59 -16.76
C VAL A 151 2.25 0.33 -15.78
N PRO A 152 1.62 1.36 -15.17
CA PRO A 152 2.34 2.24 -14.26
C PRO A 152 2.76 1.57 -12.95
N ILE A 153 2.09 0.47 -12.56
CA ILE A 153 2.40 -0.26 -11.31
C ILE A 153 3.68 -1.08 -11.47
N VAL A 154 3.91 -1.65 -12.65
CA VAL A 154 5.14 -2.41 -12.92
C VAL A 154 6.33 -1.48 -13.13
N SER A 155 6.09 -0.26 -13.62
CA SER A 155 7.15 0.73 -13.85
C SER A 155 7.54 1.57 -12.63
N GLY A 156 6.67 1.62 -11.60
CA GLY A 156 6.87 2.41 -10.38
C GLY A 156 7.58 1.61 -9.30
#